data_AF-A1ZQG3-F1
#
_entry.id   AF-A1ZQG3-F1
#
_cell.length_a   1.000
_cell.length_b   1.000
_cell.length_c   1.000
_cell.angle_alpha   90.00
_cell.angle_beta   90.00
_cell.angle_gamma   90.00
#
_symmetry.space_group_name_H-M   'P 1'
#
loop_
_entity.id
_entity.type
_entity.pdbx_description
1 polymer ?
#
loop_
_entity_poly.entity_id
_entity_poly.type
_entity_poly.pdbx_seq_one_letter_code
_entity_poly.pdbx_strand_id
1 'polypeptide(L)'
;MNKNSNFFDEQGHLNDAGIMLWADAMRLQRELELPEALQEHLELCSQCRMSVFDYYEFKKEDDIAELANHFYFDNKEVSEQPIKQTPVKPITTVKAKGRTGIIQRQIAVAASVVVLLVAGFWVAQNINKKPATNPGIANQNVSDTNRNTPSVKDKSVKTHPNKLAEKNIDSAKQKSNEPPKVKEVVQNPPAPVFDDAIAFLDQKIQRNTHNRGNQKASQPQQGATFKAGESIGFSWDSSQAAEAFELRLFTKNTQGMPQIIKIDGATSQYQFTGQLKSGKHYWRLFKVNQGRKKEISLGSFQVK
;
A
#
# COMPACT_ATOMS: atom_id res chain seq x y z
N MET A 1 11.49 -23.64 20.11
CA MET A 1 12.55 -22.77 19.55
C MET A 1 12.05 -22.21 18.23
N ASN A 2 11.82 -20.89 18.16
CA ASN A 2 11.33 -20.24 16.94
C ASN A 2 12.43 -20.31 15.86
N LYS A 3 12.21 -21.08 14.79
CA LYS A 3 13.15 -21.17 13.65
C LYS A 3 13.44 -19.81 12.99
N ASN A 4 12.64 -18.79 13.29
CA ASN A 4 12.77 -17.45 12.75
C ASN A 4 13.91 -16.63 13.37
N SER A 5 14.47 -17.02 14.52
CA SER A 5 15.57 -16.25 15.15
C SER A 5 16.88 -16.32 14.38
N ASN A 6 17.02 -17.22 13.41
CA ASN A 6 18.29 -17.46 12.73
C ASN A 6 18.62 -16.42 11.64
N PHE A 7 17.66 -15.58 11.25
CA PHE A 7 17.82 -14.58 10.18
C PHE A 7 17.95 -13.14 10.69
N PHE A 8 17.86 -12.97 12.01
CA PHE A 8 17.95 -11.66 12.65
C PHE A 8 19.13 -11.63 13.60
N ASP A 9 19.78 -10.48 13.71
CA ASP A 9 20.81 -10.23 14.71
C ASP A 9 20.19 -9.85 16.07
N GLU A 10 21.04 -9.59 17.06
CA GLU A 10 20.61 -9.20 18.42
C GLU A 10 19.91 -7.83 18.45
N GLN A 11 20.15 -7.01 17.44
CA GLN A 11 19.59 -5.68 17.26
C GLN A 11 18.24 -5.73 16.52
N GLY A 12 17.84 -6.91 16.02
CA GLY A 12 16.61 -7.14 15.29
C GLY A 12 16.67 -6.73 13.82
N HIS A 13 17.86 -6.50 13.26
CA HIS A 13 18.10 -6.34 11.82
C HIS A 13 18.33 -7.70 11.17
N LEU A 14 18.32 -7.75 9.83
CA LEU A 14 18.71 -8.95 9.11
C LEU A 14 20.21 -9.16 9.27
N ASN A 15 20.58 -10.36 9.71
CA ASN A 15 21.97 -10.81 9.64
C ASN A 15 22.34 -11.20 8.20
N ASP A 16 23.62 -11.50 7.95
CA ASP A 16 24.10 -11.85 6.61
C ASP A 16 23.32 -13.02 5.99
N ALA A 17 22.95 -14.03 6.79
CA ALA A 17 22.17 -15.16 6.31
C ALA A 17 20.75 -14.75 5.87
N GLY A 18 20.10 -13.84 6.61
CA GLY A 18 18.79 -13.28 6.25
C GLY A 18 18.87 -12.42 4.98
N ILE A 19 19.94 -11.63 4.83
CA ILE A 19 20.19 -10.81 3.64
C ILE A 19 20.39 -11.71 2.41
N MET A 20 21.28 -12.70 2.51
CA MET A 20 21.57 -13.65 1.42
C MET A 20 20.32 -14.42 1.01
N LEU A 21 19.60 -15.00 1.97
CA LEU A 21 18.39 -15.76 1.70
C LEU A 21 17.34 -14.92 0.95
N TRP A 22 17.17 -13.66 1.35
CA TRP A 22 16.22 -12.78 0.67
C TRP A 22 16.68 -12.44 -0.76
N ALA A 23 17.96 -12.12 -0.94
CA ALA A 23 18.50 -11.82 -2.25
C ALA A 23 18.37 -13.02 -3.20
N ASP A 24 18.64 -14.23 -2.72
CA ASP A 24 18.45 -15.47 -3.50
C ASP A 24 16.97 -15.69 -3.82
N ALA A 25 16.05 -15.40 -2.89
CA ALA A 25 14.62 -15.44 -3.15
C ALA A 25 14.19 -14.48 -4.27
N MET A 26 14.76 -13.26 -4.29
CA MET A 26 14.50 -12.27 -5.35
C MET A 26 15.04 -12.73 -6.70
N ARG A 27 16.22 -13.37 -6.73
CA ARG A 27 16.80 -13.95 -7.95
C ARG A 27 15.93 -15.08 -8.50
N LEU A 28 15.32 -15.86 -7.61
CA LEU A 28 14.45 -16.98 -7.95
C LEU A 28 12.96 -16.60 -8.11
N GLN A 29 12.56 -15.35 -7.84
CA GLN A 29 11.17 -14.88 -7.81
C GLN A 29 10.28 -15.68 -6.84
N ARG A 30 10.82 -16.04 -5.67
CA ARG A 30 10.16 -16.83 -4.61
C ARG A 30 10.05 -16.07 -3.28
N GLU A 31 9.95 -14.75 -3.32
CA GLU A 31 9.91 -13.90 -2.11
C GLU A 31 8.71 -14.21 -1.21
N LEU A 32 7.57 -14.58 -1.83
CA LEU A 32 6.34 -14.96 -1.11
C LEU A 32 6.50 -16.25 -0.28
N GLU A 33 7.51 -17.06 -0.58
CA GLU A 33 7.80 -18.27 0.14
C GLU A 33 8.68 -18.04 1.39
N LEU A 34 9.22 -16.85 1.58
CA LEU A 34 10.00 -16.57 2.77
C LEU A 34 9.11 -16.52 4.03
N PRO A 35 9.68 -16.70 5.24
CA PRO A 35 8.92 -16.54 6.47
C PRO A 35 8.27 -15.15 6.55
N GLU A 36 7.02 -15.09 7.00
CA GLU A 36 6.25 -13.83 7.11
C GLU A 36 7.01 -12.76 7.91
N ALA A 37 7.78 -13.16 8.93
CA ALA A 37 8.62 -12.26 9.72
C ALA A 37 9.71 -11.55 8.89
N LEU A 38 10.34 -12.25 7.93
CA LEU A 38 11.33 -11.67 7.01
C LEU A 38 10.65 -10.69 6.05
N GLN A 39 9.49 -11.06 5.52
CA GLN A 39 8.72 -10.23 4.60
C GLN A 39 8.27 -8.93 5.27
N GLU A 40 7.65 -9.03 6.45
CA GLU A 40 7.23 -7.87 7.22
C GLU A 40 8.42 -6.99 7.63
N HIS A 41 9.54 -7.60 8.03
CA HIS A 41 10.71 -6.84 8.44
C HIS A 41 11.27 -5.97 7.30
N LEU A 42 11.43 -6.51 6.09
CA LEU A 42 11.94 -5.73 4.96
C LEU A 42 10.95 -4.68 4.46
N GLU A 43 9.66 -4.85 4.70
CA GLU A 43 8.66 -3.80 4.48
C GLU A 43 8.82 -2.63 5.46
N LEU A 44 9.31 -2.88 6.67
CA LEU A 44 9.39 -1.90 7.75
C LEU A 44 10.79 -1.31 7.96
N CYS A 45 11.86 -2.07 7.68
CA CYS A 45 13.24 -1.68 7.93
C CYS A 45 13.94 -1.25 6.63
N SER A 46 14.12 0.06 6.44
CA SER A 46 14.78 0.61 5.26
C SER A 46 16.25 0.21 5.15
N GLN A 47 16.96 0.07 6.27
CA GLN A 47 18.36 -0.31 6.30
C GLN A 47 18.58 -1.72 5.75
N CYS A 48 17.83 -2.71 6.29
CA CYS A 48 17.90 -4.08 5.80
C CYS A 48 17.48 -4.18 4.34
N ARG A 49 16.52 -3.36 3.90
CA ARG A 49 16.12 -3.29 2.50
C ARG A 49 17.27 -2.84 1.60
N MET A 50 17.98 -1.77 1.97
CA MET A 50 19.16 -1.32 1.22
C MET A 50 20.23 -2.41 1.15
N SER A 51 20.57 -3.02 2.28
CA SER A 51 21.59 -4.08 2.32
C SER A 51 21.25 -5.28 1.45
N VAL A 52 19.98 -5.68 1.41
CA VAL A 52 19.49 -6.73 0.50
C VAL A 52 19.63 -6.33 -0.97
N PHE A 53 19.27 -5.10 -1.34
CA PHE A 53 19.41 -4.64 -2.71
C PHE A 53 20.86 -4.49 -3.14
N ASP A 54 21.73 -3.97 -2.27
CA ASP A 54 23.17 -3.86 -2.54
C ASP A 54 23.78 -5.24 -2.79
N TYR A 55 23.41 -6.22 -1.96
CA TYR A 55 23.87 -7.60 -2.13
C TYR A 55 23.29 -8.26 -3.40
N TYR A 56 22.00 -8.05 -3.67
CA TYR A 56 21.34 -8.53 -4.89
C TYR A 56 22.01 -7.96 -6.14
N GLU A 57 22.29 -6.66 -6.17
CA GLU A 57 22.94 -5.99 -7.30
C GLU A 57 24.34 -6.54 -7.56
N PHE A 58 25.09 -6.85 -6.50
CA PHE A 58 26.38 -7.51 -6.59
C PHE A 58 26.27 -8.95 -7.15
N LYS A 59 25.17 -9.65 -6.85
CA LYS A 59 24.97 -11.07 -7.19
C LYS A 59 24.12 -11.34 -8.43
N LYS A 60 23.50 -10.32 -9.02
CA LYS A 60 22.58 -10.52 -10.16
C LYS A 60 23.26 -11.06 -11.42
N GLU A 61 24.58 -10.87 -11.54
CA GLU A 61 25.38 -11.32 -12.69
C GLU A 61 25.83 -12.78 -12.56
N ASP A 62 25.74 -13.36 -11.37
CA ASP A 62 26.06 -14.77 -11.13
C ASP A 62 24.98 -15.67 -11.78
N ASP A 63 25.38 -16.86 -12.26
CA ASP A 63 24.47 -17.78 -12.96
C ASP A 63 23.33 -18.24 -12.04
N ILE A 64 22.09 -17.97 -12.45
CA ILE A 64 20.88 -18.33 -11.70
C ILE A 64 20.73 -19.86 -11.63
N ALA A 65 21.31 -20.61 -12.59
CA ALA A 65 21.25 -22.06 -12.60
C ALA A 65 21.89 -22.70 -11.35
N GLU A 66 22.91 -22.06 -10.77
CA GLU A 66 23.55 -22.54 -9.53
C GLU A 66 22.62 -22.39 -8.31
N LEU A 67 21.66 -21.47 -8.36
CA LEU A 67 20.69 -21.22 -7.30
C LEU A 67 19.44 -22.10 -7.41
N ALA A 68 19.29 -22.88 -8.49
CA ALA A 68 18.10 -23.71 -8.68
C ALA A 68 17.92 -24.76 -7.57
N ASN A 69 19.03 -25.27 -7.00
CA ASN A 69 19.04 -26.21 -5.87
C ASN A 69 19.36 -25.49 -4.56
N HIS A 70 18.50 -24.53 -4.18
CA HIS A 70 18.72 -23.75 -2.97
C HIS A 70 18.18 -24.51 -1.75
N PHE A 71 19.08 -24.84 -0.80
CA PHE A 71 18.79 -25.65 0.40
C PHE A 71 17.51 -25.23 1.16
N TYR A 72 17.24 -23.93 1.26
CA TYR A 72 16.05 -23.43 1.94
C TYR A 72 14.74 -23.68 1.17
N PHE A 73 14.81 -23.64 -0.17
CA PHE A 73 13.63 -23.66 -1.04
C PHE A 73 13.28 -25.07 -1.55
N ASP A 74 14.24 -25.99 -1.53
CA ASP A 74 14.06 -27.38 -1.96
C ASP A 74 13.37 -28.25 -0.90
N ASN A 75 13.56 -27.94 0.39
CA ASN A 75 13.07 -28.76 1.50
C ASN A 75 11.59 -28.53 1.86
N LYS A 76 10.81 -27.86 1.01
CA LYS A 76 9.43 -27.46 1.33
C LYS A 76 8.33 -28.46 0.99
N GLU A 77 8.67 -29.65 0.48
CA GLU A 77 7.70 -30.74 0.35
C GLU A 77 7.16 -31.26 1.71
N VAL A 78 7.67 -30.78 2.86
CA VAL A 78 7.30 -31.30 4.20
C VAL A 78 6.42 -30.35 5.02
N SER A 79 5.98 -29.19 4.49
CA SER A 79 5.04 -28.31 5.21
C SER A 79 3.70 -28.09 4.49
N GLU A 80 3.25 -29.07 3.71
CA GLU A 80 1.83 -29.18 3.37
C GLU A 80 1.04 -29.56 4.64
N GLN A 81 0.51 -28.55 5.32
CA GLN A 81 -0.79 -28.74 5.97
C GLN A 81 -1.77 -29.17 4.87
N PRO A 82 -2.52 -30.28 5.03
CA PRO A 82 -3.40 -30.77 4.00
C PRO A 82 -4.49 -29.75 3.76
N ILE A 83 -4.35 -29.00 2.66
CA ILE A 83 -5.49 -28.36 2.02
C ILE A 83 -6.40 -29.54 1.68
N LYS A 84 -7.53 -29.68 2.39
CA LYS A 84 -8.55 -30.69 2.08
C LYS A 84 -8.93 -30.54 0.61
N GLN A 85 -8.28 -31.33 -0.26
CA GLN A 85 -8.70 -31.49 -1.63
C GLN A 85 -10.07 -32.17 -1.56
N THR A 86 -11.13 -31.41 -1.81
CA THR A 86 -12.44 -31.98 -2.07
C THR A 86 -12.30 -32.92 -3.26
N PRO A 87 -12.75 -34.18 -3.16
CA PRO A 87 -12.57 -35.16 -4.22
C PRO A 87 -13.29 -34.68 -5.48
N VAL A 88 -12.51 -34.31 -6.50
CA VAL A 88 -13.00 -34.10 -7.85
C VAL A 88 -13.44 -35.45 -8.38
N LYS A 89 -14.74 -35.72 -8.34
CA LYS A 89 -15.32 -36.87 -9.01
C LYS A 89 -15.18 -36.66 -10.52
N PRO A 90 -14.64 -37.63 -11.28
CA PRO A 90 -14.61 -37.53 -12.72
C PRO A 90 -16.04 -37.49 -13.25
N ILE A 91 -16.30 -36.54 -14.17
CA ILE A 91 -17.55 -36.42 -14.90
C ILE A 91 -17.66 -37.65 -15.82
N THR A 92 -18.33 -38.69 -15.34
CA THR A 92 -18.84 -39.75 -16.21
C THR A 92 -20.08 -39.22 -16.93
N THR A 93 -19.99 -39.21 -18.24
CA THR A 93 -21.07 -38.99 -19.20
C THR A 93 -22.23 -39.95 -18.94
N VAL A 94 -23.33 -39.45 -18.38
CA VAL A 94 -24.58 -40.21 -18.26
C VAL A 94 -25.54 -39.75 -19.35
N LYS A 95 -25.89 -40.69 -20.22
CA LYS A 95 -26.91 -40.57 -21.26
C LYS A 95 -28.24 -40.12 -20.66
N ALA A 96 -28.80 -39.05 -21.20
CA ALA A 96 -30.14 -38.58 -20.91
C ALA A 96 -31.18 -39.62 -21.35
N LYS A 97 -31.97 -40.12 -20.38
CA LYS A 97 -33.21 -40.85 -20.66
C LYS A 97 -34.25 -40.54 -19.59
N GLY A 98 -35.04 -39.51 -19.85
CA GLY A 98 -36.48 -39.43 -19.57
C GLY A 98 -36.99 -39.32 -18.12
N ARG A 99 -38.08 -38.54 -18.00
CA ARG A 99 -39.13 -38.52 -16.96
C ARG A 99 -38.92 -37.68 -15.68
N THR A 100 -39.45 -36.44 -15.78
CA THR A 100 -40.56 -35.87 -14.98
C THR A 100 -40.74 -36.34 -13.54
N GLY A 101 -40.67 -35.39 -12.59
CA GLY A 101 -41.19 -35.57 -11.24
C GLY A 101 -40.84 -34.42 -10.29
N ILE A 102 -41.66 -33.37 -10.31
CA ILE A 102 -42.20 -32.60 -9.18
C ILE A 102 -41.34 -32.60 -7.89
N ILE A 103 -40.82 -31.43 -7.50
CA ILE A 103 -40.95 -30.75 -6.18
C ILE A 103 -40.10 -29.47 -6.25
N GLN A 104 -40.71 -28.38 -6.71
CA GLN A 104 -40.25 -27.02 -6.50
C GLN A 104 -41.41 -26.27 -5.86
N ARG A 105 -41.35 -26.10 -4.55
CA ARG A 105 -42.10 -25.10 -3.78
C ARG A 105 -41.55 -25.18 -2.37
N GLN A 106 -40.95 -24.08 -1.89
CA GLN A 106 -40.83 -23.63 -0.50
C GLN A 106 -39.54 -22.82 -0.27
N ILE A 107 -39.20 -21.85 -1.13
CA ILE A 107 -38.35 -20.71 -0.75
C ILE A 107 -38.83 -19.48 -1.53
N ALA A 108 -39.97 -18.91 -1.13
CA ALA A 108 -40.46 -17.67 -1.71
C ALA A 108 -41.38 -16.89 -0.77
N VAL A 109 -41.13 -16.88 0.54
CA VAL A 109 -41.80 -15.95 1.48
C VAL A 109 -40.87 -15.63 2.64
N ALA A 110 -39.91 -14.73 2.44
CA ALA A 110 -39.16 -14.09 3.53
C ALA A 110 -38.52 -12.75 3.12
N ALA A 111 -38.28 -12.53 1.82
CA ALA A 111 -37.59 -11.32 1.34
C ALA A 111 -38.47 -10.07 1.23
N SER A 112 -39.81 -10.16 1.22
CA SER A 112 -40.67 -8.98 0.97
C SER A 112 -40.92 -8.11 2.21
N VAL A 113 -40.80 -8.65 3.43
CA VAL A 113 -41.07 -7.89 4.67
C VAL A 113 -39.92 -6.95 5.02
N VAL A 114 -38.68 -7.35 4.74
CA VAL A 114 -37.49 -6.52 5.01
C VAL A 114 -37.42 -5.32 4.06
N VAL A 115 -37.79 -5.49 2.79
CA VAL A 115 -37.79 -4.39 1.80
C VAL A 115 -38.86 -3.34 2.13
N LEU A 116 -40.02 -3.75 2.63
CA LEU A 116 -41.09 -2.81 3.03
C LEU A 116 -40.75 -2.01 4.30
N LEU A 117 -40.02 -2.59 5.26
CA LEU A 117 -39.59 -1.86 6.47
C LEU A 117 -38.50 -0.82 6.17
N VAL A 118 -37.56 -1.11 5.27
CA VAL A 118 -36.50 -0.16 4.89
C VAL A 118 -37.07 1.01 4.07
N ALA A 119 -38.01 0.75 3.15
CA ALA A 119 -38.68 1.81 2.39
C ALA A 119 -39.57 2.70 3.27
N GLY A 120 -40.28 2.11 4.24
CA GLY A 120 -41.11 2.87 5.19
C GLY A 120 -40.30 3.81 6.09
N PHE A 121 -39.11 3.39 6.54
CA PHE A 121 -38.25 4.22 7.39
C PHE A 121 -37.67 5.44 6.65
N TRP A 122 -37.37 5.32 5.35
CA TRP A 122 -36.87 6.43 4.54
C TRP A 122 -37.94 7.49 4.24
N VAL A 123 -39.18 7.08 4.00
CA VAL A 123 -40.29 8.02 3.77
C VAL A 123 -40.64 8.78 5.06
N ALA A 124 -40.56 8.15 6.23
CA ALA A 124 -40.86 8.80 7.50
C ALA A 124 -39.90 9.94 7.89
N GLN A 125 -38.63 9.90 7.46
CA GLN A 125 -37.67 10.96 7.80
C GLN A 125 -37.75 12.20 6.90
N ASN A 126 -38.39 12.12 5.74
CA ASN A 126 -38.46 13.25 4.80
C ASN A 126 -39.69 14.18 4.97
N ILE A 127 -40.67 13.81 5.80
CA ILE A 127 -41.95 14.55 5.89
C ILE A 127 -41.93 15.63 7.00
N ASN A 128 -40.89 15.70 7.85
CA ASN A 128 -40.86 16.62 9.01
C ASN A 128 -39.98 17.87 8.87
N LYS A 129 -39.70 18.35 7.65
CA LYS A 129 -39.08 19.68 7.46
C LYS A 129 -40.15 20.71 7.11
N LYS A 130 -40.71 21.36 8.13
CA LYS A 130 -41.47 22.60 7.94
C LYS A 130 -40.52 23.70 7.43
N PRO A 131 -40.89 24.46 6.39
CA PRO A 131 -40.13 25.64 5.99
C PRO A 131 -40.41 26.78 6.97
N ALA A 132 -39.36 27.25 7.64
CA ALA A 132 -39.40 28.50 8.39
C ALA A 132 -39.13 29.67 7.43
N THR A 133 -40.09 30.58 7.45
CA THR A 133 -40.23 31.85 6.75
C THR A 133 -39.10 32.84 7.10
N ASN A 134 -38.50 33.48 6.08
CA ASN A 134 -37.78 34.76 6.23
C ASN A 134 -38.79 35.92 6.15
N PRO A 135 -38.59 37.05 6.84
CA PRO A 135 -38.00 38.21 6.14
C PRO A 135 -37.19 39.20 7.01
N GLY A 136 -36.33 40.00 6.34
CA GLY A 136 -35.70 41.24 6.86
C GLY A 136 -34.23 41.34 6.42
N ILE A 137 -33.90 41.92 5.27
CA ILE A 137 -33.74 43.36 4.96
C ILE A 137 -32.95 44.14 6.02
N ALA A 138 -31.67 44.40 5.76
CA ALA A 138 -31.00 45.67 6.05
C ALA A 138 -29.79 45.87 5.11
N ASN A 139 -29.75 47.06 4.52
CA ASN A 139 -28.86 47.55 3.48
C ASN A 139 -27.50 48.07 4.00
N GLN A 140 -26.66 48.46 3.02
CA GLN A 140 -25.58 49.47 3.04
C GLN A 140 -24.15 48.91 3.15
N ASN A 141 -23.13 49.46 2.49
CA ASN A 141 -22.95 50.24 1.25
C ASN A 141 -21.43 50.47 1.13
N VAL A 142 -20.89 50.48 -0.10
CA VAL A 142 -19.85 51.39 -0.60
C VAL A 142 -18.45 51.36 0.04
N SER A 143 -17.43 50.97 -0.72
CA SER A 143 -16.42 51.90 -1.28
C SER A 143 -15.33 51.15 -2.04
N ASP A 144 -15.18 51.50 -3.32
CA ASP A 144 -13.99 51.35 -4.15
C ASP A 144 -12.75 52.02 -3.54
N THR A 145 -11.55 51.65 -3.99
CA THR A 145 -10.48 52.55 -4.53
C THR A 145 -9.09 51.88 -4.51
N ASN A 146 -8.62 51.51 -5.72
CA ASN A 146 -7.37 51.97 -6.35
C ASN A 146 -5.97 51.58 -5.76
N ARG A 147 -5.25 50.74 -6.53
CA ARG A 147 -4.02 51.08 -7.30
C ARG A 147 -2.80 51.64 -6.54
N ASN A 148 -1.68 50.91 -6.56
CA ASN A 148 -0.45 51.34 -7.28
C ASN A 148 0.74 50.42 -6.98
N THR A 149 1.28 49.83 -8.04
CA THR A 149 2.69 49.43 -8.18
C THR A 149 3.55 50.69 -8.41
N PRO A 150 4.82 50.67 -8.00
CA PRO A 150 5.85 51.06 -8.96
C PRO A 150 7.07 50.13 -8.98
N SER A 151 7.56 49.95 -10.21
CA SER A 151 8.84 49.37 -10.63
C SER A 151 9.94 50.44 -10.56
N VAL A 152 11.14 50.10 -10.09
CA VAL A 152 12.40 50.83 -10.39
C VAL A 152 13.60 49.86 -10.45
N LYS A 153 14.00 49.56 -11.69
CA LYS A 153 15.32 49.68 -12.33
C LYS A 153 16.64 49.18 -11.70
N ASP A 154 17.33 48.43 -12.57
CA ASP A 154 18.72 48.55 -13.04
C ASP A 154 19.89 48.52 -12.04
N LYS A 155 20.79 47.53 -12.23
CA LYS A 155 22.16 47.83 -12.70
C LYS A 155 22.84 46.62 -13.35
N SER A 156 23.19 46.84 -14.60
CA SER A 156 24.17 46.15 -15.45
C SER A 156 25.60 46.27 -14.89
N VAL A 157 26.37 45.18 -14.90
CA VAL A 157 27.83 45.19 -15.11
C VAL A 157 28.22 43.96 -15.93
N LYS A 158 28.86 44.21 -17.08
CA LYS A 158 29.53 43.26 -18.00
C LYS A 158 31.01 43.11 -17.63
N THR A 159 31.70 42.25 -18.42
CA THR A 159 33.14 42.27 -18.82
C THR A 159 34.05 41.43 -17.90
N HIS A 160 34.90 40.47 -18.30
CA HIS A 160 35.26 39.76 -19.55
C HIS A 160 36.22 38.58 -19.15
N PRO A 161 36.86 37.81 -20.06
CA PRO A 161 37.22 36.41 -19.86
C PRO A 161 38.69 36.21 -19.45
N ASN A 162 39.08 34.97 -19.12
CA ASN A 162 40.48 34.58 -19.26
C ASN A 162 40.63 33.19 -19.90
N LYS A 163 41.66 33.11 -20.73
CA LYS A 163 42.02 32.08 -21.71
C LYS A 163 43.40 31.50 -21.31
N LEU A 164 43.77 30.38 -21.93
CA LEU A 164 45.07 29.65 -21.92
C LEU A 164 45.28 28.70 -20.74
N ALA A 165 45.86 27.49 -20.87
CA ALA A 165 46.61 26.80 -21.95
C ALA A 165 46.51 25.27 -21.71
N GLU A 166 46.25 24.45 -22.73
CA GLU A 166 47.20 23.54 -23.43
C GLU A 166 48.08 22.62 -22.55
N LYS A 167 47.90 21.30 -22.70
CA LYS A 167 48.96 20.39 -23.20
C LYS A 167 48.41 19.02 -23.64
N ASN A 168 48.77 18.66 -24.87
CA ASN A 168 48.75 17.33 -25.48
C ASN A 168 49.64 16.32 -24.74
N ILE A 169 49.36 15.02 -24.90
CA ILE A 169 50.28 14.01 -25.49
C ILE A 169 49.50 12.72 -25.83
N ASP A 170 49.95 12.14 -26.94
CA ASP A 170 49.41 11.11 -27.80
C ASP A 170 49.46 9.64 -27.32
N SER A 171 48.50 8.88 -27.87
CA SER A 171 48.61 7.56 -28.54
C SER A 171 49.17 6.32 -27.80
N ALA A 172 48.33 5.27 -27.71
CA ALA A 172 48.66 3.93 -28.23
C ALA A 172 47.42 3.02 -28.40
N LYS A 173 46.97 2.95 -29.65
CA LYS A 173 46.40 1.81 -30.41
C LYS A 173 46.47 0.42 -29.75
N GLN A 174 45.32 -0.25 -29.60
CA GLN A 174 45.20 -1.67 -30.00
C GLN A 174 43.77 -2.05 -30.38
N LYS A 175 43.69 -2.86 -31.43
CA LYS A 175 42.54 -3.19 -32.27
C LYS A 175 42.37 -4.71 -32.19
N SER A 176 41.20 -5.21 -31.86
CA SER A 176 40.78 -6.56 -32.25
C SER A 176 39.26 -6.65 -32.31
N ASN A 177 38.79 -7.14 -33.46
CA ASN A 177 37.39 -7.34 -33.82
C ASN A 177 36.83 -8.61 -33.18
N GLU A 178 35.58 -8.61 -32.72
CA GLU A 178 34.58 -9.67 -32.96
C GLU A 178 33.18 -9.17 -32.56
N PRO A 179 32.10 -9.46 -33.31
CA PRO A 179 30.75 -8.98 -32.98
C PRO A 179 29.96 -10.03 -32.19
N PRO A 180 29.06 -9.61 -31.28
CA PRO A 180 27.87 -10.43 -31.09
C PRO A 180 26.56 -9.62 -30.99
N LYS A 181 25.58 -10.13 -31.76
CA LYS A 181 24.16 -10.30 -31.44
C LYS A 181 23.50 -9.26 -30.53
N VAL A 182 22.67 -8.45 -31.17
CA VAL A 182 21.54 -7.73 -30.54
C VAL A 182 20.62 -8.76 -29.87
N LYS A 183 20.70 -8.86 -28.55
CA LYS A 183 19.60 -9.35 -27.72
C LYS A 183 18.79 -8.14 -27.27
N GLU A 184 17.51 -8.19 -27.57
CA GLU A 184 16.49 -7.23 -27.15
C GLU A 184 16.50 -7.13 -25.62
N VAL A 185 16.89 -5.95 -25.12
CA VAL A 185 16.92 -5.63 -23.70
C VAL A 185 15.48 -5.40 -23.25
N VAL A 186 14.86 -6.43 -22.68
CA VAL A 186 13.67 -6.24 -21.84
C VAL A 186 14.16 -5.59 -20.55
N GLN A 187 14.12 -4.26 -20.51
CA GLN A 187 14.38 -3.48 -19.30
C GLN A 187 13.26 -3.78 -18.29
N ASN A 188 13.55 -4.66 -17.31
CA ASN A 188 12.77 -4.67 -16.08
C ASN A 188 12.98 -3.33 -15.36
N PRO A 189 11.90 -2.68 -14.89
CA PRO A 189 12.00 -1.36 -14.28
C PRO A 189 12.84 -1.43 -13.00
N PRO A 190 13.68 -0.42 -12.73
CA PRO A 190 14.50 -0.34 -11.53
C PRO A 190 13.64 -0.37 -10.27
N ALA A 191 14.16 -1.02 -9.23
CA ALA A 191 13.50 -1.11 -7.94
C ALA A 191 13.23 0.29 -7.33
N PRO A 192 12.10 0.44 -6.63
CA PRO A 192 11.60 1.72 -6.21
C PRO A 192 12.48 2.45 -5.17
N VAL A 193 13.12 3.55 -5.56
CA VAL A 193 13.85 4.47 -4.66
C VAL A 193 12.82 5.34 -3.95
N PHE A 194 12.79 5.35 -2.61
CA PHE A 194 11.93 6.08 -1.64
C PHE A 194 10.68 6.87 -2.11
N ASP A 195 10.77 7.70 -3.16
CA ASP A 195 9.62 8.29 -3.87
C ASP A 195 8.66 7.23 -4.42
N ASP A 196 9.21 6.12 -4.88
CA ASP A 196 8.44 5.04 -5.46
C ASP A 196 7.70 4.20 -4.40
N ALA A 197 8.10 4.25 -3.13
CA ALA A 197 7.35 3.60 -2.04
C ALA A 197 6.00 4.29 -1.81
N ILE A 198 5.92 5.61 -2.03
CA ILE A 198 4.68 6.37 -1.97
C ILE A 198 3.83 6.12 -3.22
N ALA A 199 4.46 6.04 -4.40
CA ALA A 199 3.77 5.63 -5.62
C ALA A 199 3.17 4.22 -5.50
N PHE A 200 3.91 3.29 -4.90
CA PHE A 200 3.43 1.94 -4.60
C PHE A 200 2.24 1.95 -3.63
N LEU A 201 2.29 2.77 -2.58
CA LEU A 201 1.17 2.92 -1.65
C LEU A 201 -0.07 3.50 -2.35
N ASP A 202 0.10 4.52 -3.18
CA ASP A 202 -0.98 5.09 -3.98
C ASP A 202 -1.58 4.05 -4.93
N GLN A 203 -0.75 3.25 -5.59
CA GLN A 203 -1.20 2.15 -6.44
C GLN A 203 -1.90 1.04 -5.66
N LYS A 204 -1.43 0.69 -4.46
CA LYS A 204 -2.08 -0.31 -3.57
C LYS A 204 -3.45 0.20 -3.11
N ILE A 205 -3.55 1.48 -2.73
CA ILE A 205 -4.83 2.10 -2.36
C ILE A 205 -5.78 2.09 -3.58
N GLN A 206 -5.33 2.48 -4.77
CA GLN A 206 -6.14 2.46 -5.99
C GLN A 206 -6.63 1.04 -6.35
N ARG A 207 -5.78 0.01 -6.25
CA ARG A 207 -6.20 -1.38 -6.50
C ARG A 207 -7.26 -1.84 -5.49
N ASN A 208 -7.13 -1.44 -4.23
CA ASN A 208 -8.09 -1.78 -3.19
C ASN A 208 -9.44 -1.07 -3.36
N THR A 209 -9.51 0.07 -4.06
CA THR A 209 -10.79 0.74 -4.38
C THR A 209 -11.52 0.16 -5.57
N HIS A 210 -10.80 -0.42 -6.54
CA HIS A 210 -11.40 -1.02 -7.73
C HIS A 210 -11.97 -2.42 -7.47
N ASN A 211 -11.37 -3.17 -6.54
CA ASN A 211 -11.87 -4.47 -6.10
C ASN A 211 -13.02 -4.31 -5.08
N ARG A 212 -14.19 -3.85 -5.57
CA ARG A 212 -15.42 -3.55 -4.80
C ARG A 212 -15.97 -4.71 -3.93
N GLY A 213 -15.47 -5.93 -4.08
CA GLY A 213 -15.92 -7.10 -3.29
C GLY A 213 -15.23 -7.28 -1.94
N ASN A 214 -14.11 -6.58 -1.66
CA ASN A 214 -13.29 -6.80 -0.45
C ASN A 214 -13.10 -5.55 0.43
N GLN A 215 -13.83 -4.47 0.17
CA GLN A 215 -13.78 -3.29 1.04
C GLN A 215 -14.56 -3.54 2.34
N LYS A 216 -13.86 -4.04 3.36
CA LYS A 216 -14.35 -4.16 4.75
C LYS A 216 -14.29 -2.85 5.56
N ALA A 217 -14.22 -1.69 4.89
CA ALA A 217 -14.41 -0.31 5.39
C ALA A 217 -13.52 0.16 6.60
N SER A 218 -13.43 1.44 7.01
CA SER A 218 -14.31 2.60 6.76
C SER A 218 -13.69 3.93 7.25
N GLN A 219 -13.49 4.92 6.38
CA GLN A 219 -13.12 6.30 6.78
C GLN A 219 -11.72 6.50 7.42
N PRO A 220 -11.04 7.61 7.09
CA PRO A 220 -11.40 8.55 6.03
C PRO A 220 -11.29 7.88 4.65
N GLN A 221 -12.28 8.14 3.78
CA GLN A 221 -12.26 7.64 2.41
C GLN A 221 -11.06 8.20 1.63
N GLN A 222 -10.61 7.47 0.61
CA GLN A 222 -9.53 7.92 -0.25
C GLN A 222 -9.84 9.31 -0.81
N GLY A 223 -8.93 10.26 -0.59
CA GLY A 223 -9.08 11.63 -1.09
C GLY A 223 -9.95 12.54 -0.21
N ALA A 224 -10.40 12.06 0.96
CA ALA A 224 -11.03 12.93 1.96
C ALA A 224 -10.10 14.11 2.30
N THR A 225 -10.70 15.29 2.50
CA THR A 225 -9.97 16.52 2.80
C THR A 225 -10.46 17.09 4.12
N PHE A 226 -9.52 17.43 5.01
CA PHE A 226 -9.75 18.01 6.33
C PHE A 226 -9.01 19.32 6.48
N LYS A 227 -9.47 20.19 7.37
CA LYS A 227 -8.75 21.42 7.73
C LYS A 227 -7.63 21.13 8.73
N ALA A 228 -6.56 21.91 8.69
CA ALA A 228 -5.51 21.85 9.70
C ALA A 228 -6.11 22.04 11.12
N GLY A 229 -5.81 21.10 12.02
CA GLY A 229 -6.35 21.10 13.39
C GLY A 229 -7.75 20.48 13.55
N GLU A 230 -8.38 20.03 12.46
CA GLU A 230 -9.64 19.30 12.53
C GLU A 230 -9.42 17.88 13.04
N SER A 231 -10.34 17.39 13.87
CA SER A 231 -10.29 16.01 14.36
C SER A 231 -10.69 15.02 13.26
N ILE A 232 -9.95 13.93 13.11
CA ILE A 232 -10.16 12.96 12.04
C ILE A 232 -10.73 11.67 12.63
N GLY A 233 -11.90 11.27 12.13
CA GLY A 233 -12.56 10.02 12.52
C GLY A 233 -12.12 8.85 11.65
N PHE A 234 -11.69 7.78 12.29
CA PHE A 234 -11.38 6.48 11.70
C PHE A 234 -12.45 5.48 12.12
N SER A 235 -12.89 4.63 11.21
CA SER A 235 -13.80 3.52 11.55
C SER A 235 -13.44 2.24 10.79
N TRP A 236 -13.94 1.11 11.22
CA TRP A 236 -13.74 -0.16 10.50
C TRP A 236 -14.91 -1.10 10.78
N ASP A 237 -15.02 -2.16 9.98
CA ASP A 237 -16.03 -3.18 10.18
C ASP A 237 -15.89 -3.86 11.55
N SER A 238 -16.97 -3.81 12.34
CA SER A 238 -17.05 -4.41 13.68
C SER A 238 -16.96 -5.95 13.65
N SER A 239 -17.07 -6.59 12.48
CA SER A 239 -16.79 -8.02 12.32
C SER A 239 -15.30 -8.38 12.51
N GLN A 240 -14.41 -7.39 12.53
CA GLN A 240 -12.98 -7.59 12.73
C GLN A 240 -12.62 -7.74 14.22
N ALA A 241 -13.08 -8.81 14.89
CA ALA A 241 -12.69 -9.06 16.28
C ALA A 241 -11.16 -9.13 16.44
N ALA A 242 -10.61 -8.34 17.37
CA ALA A 242 -9.20 -8.30 17.69
C ALA A 242 -8.97 -8.10 19.20
N GLU A 243 -7.80 -8.46 19.72
CA GLU A 243 -7.37 -8.09 21.08
C GLU A 243 -7.03 -6.60 21.15
N ALA A 244 -6.38 -6.09 20.10
CA ALA A 244 -6.10 -4.67 19.93
C ALA A 244 -6.02 -4.30 18.44
N PHE A 245 -6.15 -3.01 18.16
CA PHE A 245 -5.81 -2.44 16.87
C PHE A 245 -4.61 -1.51 16.98
N GLU A 246 -3.85 -1.45 15.90
CA GLU A 246 -2.74 -0.53 15.75
C GLU A 246 -2.96 0.33 14.50
N LEU A 247 -3.20 1.62 14.72
CA LEU A 247 -3.34 2.62 13.67
C LEU A 247 -2.00 3.32 13.48
N ARG A 248 -1.45 3.27 12.28
CA ARG A 248 -0.20 3.94 11.90
C ARG A 248 -0.50 5.11 10.98
N LEU A 249 -0.13 6.33 11.38
CA LEU A 249 -0.25 7.55 10.59
C LEU A 249 1.13 8.02 10.13
N PHE A 250 1.27 8.36 8.86
CA PHE A 250 2.54 8.84 8.32
C PHE A 250 2.35 9.69 7.07
N THR A 251 3.42 10.40 6.70
CA THR A 251 3.56 11.17 5.47
C THR A 251 4.70 10.58 4.65
N LYS A 252 4.93 11.10 3.44
CA LYS A 252 6.13 10.79 2.64
C LYS A 252 7.42 10.91 3.46
N ASN A 253 7.50 11.93 4.31
CA ASN A 253 8.72 12.25 5.07
C ASN A 253 8.81 11.46 6.39
N THR A 254 7.72 10.86 6.86
CA THR A 254 7.67 10.15 8.16
C THR A 254 7.36 8.66 8.00
N GLN A 255 7.48 8.11 6.79
CA GLN A 255 7.20 6.69 6.53
C GLN A 255 8.12 5.76 7.34
N GLY A 256 9.39 6.14 7.55
CA GLY A 256 10.33 5.37 8.37
C GLY A 256 10.08 5.46 9.89
N MET A 257 9.27 6.42 10.34
CA MET A 257 8.89 6.61 11.75
C MET A 257 7.42 7.02 11.84
N PRO A 258 6.48 6.09 11.56
CA PRO A 258 5.07 6.39 11.61
C PRO A 258 4.62 6.69 13.04
N GLN A 259 3.63 7.56 13.20
CA GLN A 259 2.95 7.73 14.48
C GLN A 259 2.08 6.49 14.73
N ILE A 260 2.37 5.77 15.81
CA ILE A 260 1.68 4.54 16.19
C ILE A 260 0.67 4.85 17.29
N ILE A 261 -0.58 4.45 17.07
CA ILE A 261 -1.70 4.61 18.00
C ILE A 261 -2.26 3.23 18.30
N LYS A 262 -2.26 2.85 19.58
CA LYS A 262 -2.85 1.59 20.05
C LYS A 262 -4.29 1.84 20.46
N ILE A 263 -5.20 0.99 19.99
CA ILE A 263 -6.64 1.12 20.17
C ILE A 263 -7.16 -0.20 20.72
N ASP A 264 -8.13 -0.14 21.62
CA ASP A 264 -8.77 -1.32 22.22
C ASP A 264 -9.52 -2.15 21.16
N GLY A 265 -9.35 -3.46 21.20
CA GLY A 265 -9.94 -4.40 20.25
C GLY A 265 -11.47 -4.49 20.28
N ALA A 266 -12.12 -4.00 21.36
CA ALA A 266 -13.57 -3.94 21.48
C ALA A 266 -14.20 -2.77 20.69
N THR A 267 -13.39 -1.86 20.15
CA THR A 267 -13.87 -0.68 19.42
C THR A 267 -13.79 -0.85 17.91
N SER A 268 -14.70 -0.19 17.19
CA SER A 268 -14.72 -0.15 15.72
C SER A 268 -14.51 1.26 15.15
N GLN A 269 -14.12 2.20 16.01
CA GLN A 269 -13.93 3.60 15.67
C GLN A 269 -12.90 4.27 16.57
N TYR A 270 -12.22 5.29 16.04
CA TYR A 270 -11.24 6.08 16.76
C TYR A 270 -11.22 7.53 16.25
N GLN A 271 -11.20 8.50 17.17
CA GLN A 271 -11.08 9.92 16.82
C GLN A 271 -9.66 10.42 17.09
N PHE A 272 -8.96 10.83 16.04
CA PHE A 272 -7.66 11.49 16.18
C PHE A 272 -7.84 12.99 16.43
N THR A 273 -7.34 13.47 17.56
CA THR A 273 -7.42 14.88 17.98
C THR A 273 -6.07 15.62 17.93
N GLY A 274 -5.01 14.96 17.46
CA GLY A 274 -3.70 15.57 17.33
C GLY A 274 -3.64 16.60 16.20
N GLN A 275 -2.68 17.52 16.27
CA GLN A 275 -2.43 18.45 15.17
C GLN A 275 -1.65 17.75 14.05
N LEU A 276 -2.27 17.62 12.88
CA LEU A 276 -1.59 17.20 11.65
C LEU A 276 -1.14 18.41 10.86
N LYS A 277 0.09 18.35 10.34
CA LYS A 277 0.59 19.33 9.37
C LYS A 277 -0.22 19.24 8.08
N SER A 278 -0.34 20.36 7.37
CA SER A 278 -0.92 20.37 6.03
C SER A 278 -0.11 19.45 5.10
N GLY A 279 -0.81 18.76 4.22
CA GLY A 279 -0.22 17.78 3.31
C GLY A 279 -1.02 16.50 3.17
N LYS A 280 -0.50 15.60 2.34
CA LYS A 280 -1.07 14.26 2.11
C LYS A 280 -0.59 13.32 3.21
N HIS A 281 -1.53 12.66 3.86
CA HIS A 281 -1.28 11.68 4.91
C HIS A 281 -1.74 10.31 4.45
N TYR A 282 -1.04 9.30 4.96
CA TYR A 282 -1.31 7.90 4.76
C TYR A 282 -1.60 7.26 6.10
N TRP A 283 -2.47 6.26 6.09
CA TRP A 283 -2.79 5.51 7.29
C TRP A 283 -2.91 4.02 6.99
N ARG A 284 -2.48 3.20 7.95
CA ARG A 284 -2.62 1.75 7.93
C ARG A 284 -3.24 1.30 9.23
N LEU A 285 -4.19 0.38 9.15
CA LEU A 285 -4.82 -0.24 10.31
C LEU A 285 -4.43 -1.71 10.37
N PHE A 286 -3.87 -2.11 11.50
CA PHE A 286 -3.52 -3.49 11.79
C PHE A 286 -4.41 -4.02 12.90
N LYS A 287 -4.88 -5.26 12.76
CA LYS A 287 -5.40 -6.03 13.88
C LYS A 287 -4.25 -6.76 14.56
N VAL A 288 -4.28 -6.82 15.88
CA VAL A 288 -3.27 -7.49 16.71
C VAL A 288 -3.95 -8.57 17.52
N ASN A 289 -3.53 -9.83 17.31
CA ASN A 289 -4.03 -11.00 18.04
C ASN A 289 -2.86 -11.88 18.44
N GLN A 290 -2.72 -12.17 19.74
CA GLN A 290 -1.68 -13.05 20.27
C GLN A 290 -0.27 -12.64 19.80
N GLY A 291 -0.02 -11.33 19.74
CA GLY A 291 1.24 -10.75 19.27
C GLY A 291 1.44 -10.73 17.75
N ARG A 292 0.55 -11.34 16.95
CA ARG A 292 0.61 -11.26 15.47
C ARG A 292 -0.14 -10.05 14.96
N LYS A 293 0.46 -9.33 14.01
CA LYS A 293 -0.15 -8.16 13.36
C LYS A 293 -0.61 -8.53 11.96
N LYS A 294 -1.80 -8.08 11.56
CA LYS A 294 -2.30 -8.24 10.19
C LYS A 294 -2.92 -6.94 9.71
N GLU A 295 -2.46 -6.42 8.57
CA GLU A 295 -3.05 -5.24 7.93
C GLU A 295 -4.48 -5.57 7.48
N ILE A 296 -5.43 -4.74 7.89
CA ILE A 296 -6.85 -4.88 7.53
C ILE A 296 -7.37 -3.70 6.71
N SER A 297 -6.70 -2.55 6.78
CA SER A 297 -7.08 -1.38 6.00
C SER A 297 -5.88 -0.46 5.73
N LEU A 298 -5.95 0.22 4.59
CA LEU A 298 -4.95 1.16 4.09
C LEU A 298 -5.68 2.27 3.35
N GLY A 299 -5.33 3.53 3.63
CA GLY A 299 -5.91 4.67 2.95
C GLY A 299 -5.05 5.92 2.99
N SER A 300 -5.56 6.99 2.39
CA SER A 300 -4.93 8.31 2.36
C SER A 300 -5.96 9.43 2.38
N PHE A 301 -5.58 10.56 2.97
CA PHE A 301 -6.38 11.78 3.05
C PHE A 301 -5.48 13.02 2.95
N GLN A 302 -6.10 14.18 2.73
CA GLN A 302 -5.42 15.46 2.60
C GLN A 302 -5.79 16.38 3.78
N VAL A 303 -4.80 17.06 4.35
CA VAL A 303 -5.01 18.16 5.30
C VAL A 303 -4.64 19.47 4.60
N LYS A 304 -5.54 20.45 4.66
CA LYS A 304 -5.36 21.79 4.07
C LYS A 304 -5.36 22.87 5.13
#